data_AF-A0A1V5X548-F1
#
_entry.id   AF-A0A1V5X548-F1
#
_cell.length_a   1.000
_cell.length_b   1.000
_cell.length_c   1.000
_cell.angle_alpha   90.00
_cell.angle_beta   90.00
_cell.angle_gamma   90.00
#
_symmetry.space_group_name_H-M   'P 1'
#
loop_
_entity.id
_entity.type
_entity.pdbx_description
1 polymer ?
#
loop_
_entity_poly.entity_id
_entity_poly.type
_entity_poly.pdbx_seq_one_letter_code
_entity_poly.pdbx_strand_id
1 'polypeptide(L)'
;MKVTITYHDGESFTSEEVVKLAHHNYGKSARVEVVADSPAPHDSIYFALQQMVTPAQLSLLYDNKYTYQKDIKQLRAETLLKLEELLDAVLIDNESKVT
;
A
#
# COMPACT_ATOMS: atom_id res chain seq x y z
N MET A 1 -27.98 -8.12 13.97
CA MET A 1 -28.03 -8.23 12.49
C MET A 1 -26.63 -7.95 11.96
N LYS A 2 -26.12 -8.73 11.01
CA LYS A 2 -24.79 -8.54 10.41
C LYS A 2 -24.96 -7.88 9.03
N VAL A 3 -24.24 -6.80 8.78
CA VAL A 3 -24.25 -6.06 7.51
C VAL A 3 -22.81 -5.98 7.01
N THR A 4 -22.60 -6.26 5.72
CA THR A 4 -21.30 -6.13 5.04
C THR A 4 -21.45 -5.10 3.93
N ILE A 5 -20.54 -4.14 3.86
CA ILE A 5 -20.53 -3.06 2.88
C ILE A 5 -19.22 -3.16 2.10
N THR A 6 -19.30 -3.15 0.77
CA THR A 6 -18.14 -3.19 -0.13
C THR A 6 -18.30 -2.08 -1.16
N TYR A 7 -17.26 -1.29 -1.35
CA TYR A 7 -17.22 -0.19 -2.30
C TYR A 7 -15.77 0.08 -2.73
N HIS A 8 -15.59 0.74 -3.87
CA HIS A 8 -14.30 1.24 -4.31
C HIS A 8 -14.15 2.67 -3.81
N ASP A 9 -13.08 2.91 -3.05
CA ASP A 9 -12.75 4.24 -2.57
C ASP A 9 -11.89 4.97 -3.62
N GLY A 10 -12.39 6.11 -4.11
CA GLY A 10 -11.69 6.92 -5.12
C GLY A 10 -11.14 8.24 -4.59
N GLU A 11 -11.33 8.53 -3.30
CA GLU A 11 -11.01 9.83 -2.70
C GLU A 11 -9.84 9.76 -1.71
N SER A 12 -9.68 8.67 -0.98
CA SER A 12 -8.62 8.51 0.01
C SER A 12 -7.30 8.16 -0.66
N PHE A 13 -6.21 8.74 -0.15
CA PHE A 13 -4.88 8.42 -0.65
C PHE A 13 -4.26 7.23 0.09
N THR A 14 -4.56 7.09 1.39
CA THR A 14 -3.99 6.02 2.23
C THR A 14 -5.07 5.15 2.86
N SER A 15 -4.71 3.91 3.23
CA SER A 15 -5.65 3.00 3.89
C SER A 15 -6.06 3.50 5.27
N GLU A 16 -5.22 4.28 5.96
CA GLU A 16 -5.55 4.90 7.24
C GLU A 16 -6.68 5.92 7.12
N GLU A 17 -6.71 6.69 6.03
CA GLU A 17 -7.82 7.62 5.74
C GLU A 17 -9.12 6.86 5.53
N VAL A 18 -9.08 5.77 4.75
CA VAL A 18 -10.24 4.88 4.53
C VAL A 18 -10.75 4.31 5.86
N VAL A 19 -9.84 3.78 6.69
CA VAL A 19 -10.19 3.20 8.00
C VAL A 19 -10.78 4.27 8.92
N LYS A 20 -10.18 5.46 8.97
CA LYS A 20 -10.66 6.58 9.80
C LYS A 20 -12.05 7.04 9.37
N LEU A 21 -12.29 7.16 8.06
CA LEU A 21 -13.60 7.51 7.50
C LEU A 21 -14.64 6.44 7.83
N ALA A 22 -14.29 5.16 7.66
CA ALA A 22 -15.17 4.05 8.00
C ALA A 22 -15.51 4.01 9.50
N HIS A 23 -14.54 4.24 10.39
CA HIS A 23 -14.80 4.33 11.84
C HIS A 23 -15.60 5.57 12.23
N HIS A 24 -15.45 6.68 11.51
CA HIS A 24 -16.29 7.86 11.69
C HIS A 24 -17.75 7.57 11.32
N ASN A 25 -17.98 6.87 10.20
CA ASN A 25 -19.32 6.63 9.66
C ASN A 25 -20.05 5.47 10.35
N TYR A 26 -19.33 4.40 10.71
CA TYR A 26 -19.92 3.15 11.22
C TYR A 26 -19.52 2.83 12.67
N GLY A 27 -18.70 3.66 13.30
CA GLY A 27 -18.23 3.50 14.67
C GLY A 27 -16.94 2.68 14.80
N LYS A 28 -16.27 2.81 15.94
CA LYS A 28 -14.96 2.18 16.24
C LYS A 28 -14.97 0.64 16.22
N SER A 29 -16.13 0.02 16.35
CA SER A 29 -16.29 -1.44 16.30
C SER A 29 -16.36 -2.00 14.87
N ALA A 30 -16.36 -1.14 13.84
CA ALA A 30 -16.39 -1.59 12.46
C ALA A 30 -15.07 -2.28 12.08
N ARG A 31 -15.17 -3.47 11.49
CA ARG A 31 -14.05 -4.16 10.83
C ARG A 31 -13.91 -3.60 9.42
N VAL A 32 -12.73 -3.08 9.11
CA VAL A 32 -12.41 -2.49 7.81
C VAL A 32 -11.31 -3.33 7.18
N GLU A 33 -11.54 -3.79 5.96
CA GLU A 33 -10.55 -4.51 5.16
C GLU A 33 -10.35 -3.71 3.88
N VAL A 34 -9.11 -3.27 3.66
CA VAL A 34 -8.70 -2.56 2.45
C VAL A 34 -7.90 -3.54 1.61
N VAL A 35 -8.35 -3.80 0.39
CA VAL A 35 -7.79 -4.80 -0.52
C VAL A 35 -7.60 -4.20 -1.91
N ALA A 36 -6.80 -4.88 -2.74
CA ALA A 36 -6.65 -4.52 -4.14
C ALA A 36 -7.99 -4.63 -4.89
N ASP A 37 -8.17 -3.84 -5.95
CA ASP A 37 -9.38 -3.83 -6.78
C ASP A 37 -9.65 -5.18 -7.45
N SER A 38 -8.61 -5.96 -7.70
CA SER A 38 -8.71 -7.28 -8.29
C SER A 38 -7.75 -8.28 -7.62
N PRO A 39 -8.08 -9.59 -7.65
CA PRO A 39 -7.22 -10.64 -7.12
C PRO A 39 -6.03 -10.96 -8.03
N ALA A 40 -5.89 -10.28 -9.17
CA ALA A 40 -4.78 -10.52 -10.07
C ALA A 40 -3.44 -10.18 -9.37
N PRO A 41 -2.38 -10.99 -9.56
CA PRO A 41 -1.11 -10.77 -8.88
C PRO A 41 -0.51 -9.38 -9.14
N HIS A 42 -0.64 -8.86 -10.36
CA HIS A 42 -0.11 -7.54 -10.73
C HIS A 42 -0.83 -6.41 -9.98
N ASP A 43 -2.15 -6.50 -9.81
CA ASP A 43 -2.93 -5.52 -9.06
C ASP A 43 -2.61 -5.58 -7.57
N SER A 44 -2.34 -6.79 -7.05
CA SER A 44 -1.90 -6.97 -5.67
C SER A 44 -0.53 -6.35 -5.43
N ILE A 45 0.41 -6.50 -6.37
CA ILE A 45 1.73 -5.85 -6.31
C ILE A 45 1.58 -4.33 -6.40
N TYR A 46 0.74 -3.83 -7.32
CA TYR A 46 0.48 -2.40 -7.45
C TYR A 46 -0.11 -1.82 -6.16
N PHE A 47 -1.11 -2.49 -5.58
CA PHE A 47 -1.70 -2.09 -4.31
C PHE A 47 -0.68 -2.09 -3.17
N ALA A 48 0.14 -3.14 -3.05
CA ALA A 48 1.19 -3.21 -2.04
C ALA A 48 2.20 -2.05 -2.18
N LEU A 49 2.62 -1.74 -3.42
CA LEU A 49 3.47 -0.59 -3.71
C LEU A 49 2.82 0.73 -3.32
N GLN A 50 1.53 0.89 -3.61
CA GLN A 50 0.77 2.08 -3.22
C GLN A 50 0.74 2.25 -1.70
N GLN A 51 0.52 1.17 -0.93
CA GLN A 51 0.56 1.21 0.53
C GLN A 51 1.96 1.60 1.07
N MET A 52 3.04 1.19 0.38
CA MET A 52 4.41 1.52 0.80
C MET A 52 4.81 2.96 0.44
N VAL A 53 4.41 3.44 -0.75
CA VAL A 53 4.95 4.67 -1.34
C VAL A 53 4.08 5.87 -1.02
N THR A 54 2.75 5.75 -1.08
CA THR A 54 1.84 6.91 -1.02
C THR A 54 1.99 7.74 0.26
N PRO A 55 2.01 7.15 1.48
CA PRO A 55 2.18 7.94 2.69
C PRO A 55 3.50 8.73 2.71
N ALA A 56 4.60 8.09 2.30
CA ALA A 56 5.92 8.71 2.25
C ALA A 56 5.99 9.81 1.18
N GLN A 57 5.45 9.56 -0.01
CA GLN A 57 5.43 10.52 -1.09
C GLN A 57 4.57 11.75 -0.75
N LEU A 58 3.43 11.56 -0.08
CA LEU A 58 2.61 12.67 0.39
C LEU A 58 3.37 13.54 1.40
N SER A 59 4.06 12.94 2.38
CA SER A 59 4.91 13.71 3.30
C SER A 59 5.98 14.51 2.55
N LEU A 60 6.66 13.91 1.56
CA LEU A 60 7.63 14.65 0.74
C LEU A 60 7.02 15.83 -0.01
N LEU A 61 5.79 15.68 -0.53
CA LEU A 61 5.08 16.74 -1.27
C LEU A 61 4.65 17.91 -0.35
N TYR A 62 4.24 17.61 0.89
CA TYR A 62 3.80 18.63 1.84
C TYR A 62 4.96 19.30 2.57
N ASP A 63 6.00 18.56 2.95
CA ASP A 63 7.09 19.04 3.81
C ASP A 63 8.25 19.66 3.01
N ASN A 64 8.57 19.12 1.81
CA ASN A 64 9.85 19.37 1.14
C ASN A 64 9.70 19.82 -0.33
N LYS A 65 8.95 20.90 -0.57
CA LYS A 65 8.72 21.43 -1.94
C LYS A 65 10.00 21.74 -2.72
N TYR A 66 11.09 22.13 -2.05
CA TYR A 66 12.35 22.51 -2.71
C TYR A 66 13.28 21.33 -3.01
N THR A 67 13.18 20.22 -2.25
CA THR A 67 14.05 19.04 -2.41
C THR A 67 13.33 17.82 -2.96
N TYR A 68 12.02 17.90 -3.19
CA TYR A 68 11.18 16.79 -3.67
C TYR A 68 11.80 15.97 -4.81
N GLN A 69 12.37 16.62 -5.83
CA GLN A 69 12.98 15.93 -6.99
C GLN A 69 14.19 15.06 -6.64
N LYS A 70 14.90 15.42 -5.57
CA LYS A 70 15.99 14.60 -5.02
C LYS A 70 15.41 13.48 -4.15
N ASP A 71 14.51 13.83 -3.25
CA ASP A 71 14.00 12.91 -2.22
C ASP A 71 13.10 11.81 -2.84
N ILE A 72 12.36 12.11 -3.90
CA ILE A 72 11.55 11.11 -4.62
C ILE A 72 12.41 10.05 -5.30
N LYS A 73 13.62 10.41 -5.75
CA LYS A 73 14.57 9.43 -6.33
C LYS A 73 15.11 8.51 -5.25
N GLN A 74 15.35 9.04 -4.05
CA GLN A 74 15.74 8.24 -2.90
C GLN A 74 14.62 7.28 -2.50
N LEU A 75 13.38 7.77 -2.34
CA LEU A 75 12.22 6.93 -2.04
C LEU A 75 12.03 5.81 -3.08
N ARG A 76 12.21 6.13 -4.37
CA ARG A 76 12.18 5.12 -5.44
C ARG A 76 13.28 4.07 -5.28
N ALA A 77 14.51 4.48 -5.00
CA ALA A 77 15.63 3.56 -4.83
C ALA A 77 15.43 2.63 -3.64
N GLU A 78 14.99 3.16 -2.50
CA GLU A 78 14.67 2.38 -1.30
C GLU A 78 13.52 1.38 -1.54
N THR A 79 12.51 1.79 -2.31
CA THR A 79 11.38 0.91 -2.66
C THR A 79 11.84 -0.21 -3.59
N LEU A 80 12.67 0.09 -4.60
CA LEU A 80 13.22 -0.92 -5.51
C LEU A 80 14.07 -1.97 -4.78
N LEU A 81 14.92 -1.53 -3.84
CA LEU A 81 15.72 -2.44 -3.03
C LEU A 81 14.84 -3.45 -2.27
N LYS A 82 13.77 -2.97 -1.62
CA LYS A 82 12.84 -3.84 -0.89
C LYS A 82 12.12 -4.84 -1.81
N LEU A 83 11.79 -4.43 -3.04
CA LEU A 83 11.16 -5.33 -4.01
C LEU A 83 12.14 -6.40 -4.50
N GLU A 84 13.40 -6.04 -4.70
CA GLU A 84 14.46 -6.98 -5.07
C GLU A 84 14.65 -8.02 -3.97
N GLU A 85 14.72 -7.60 -2.70
CA GLU A 85 14.81 -8.52 -1.55
C GLU A 85 13.62 -9.49 -1.48
N LEU A 86 12.40 -9.02 -1.73
CA LEU A 86 11.20 -9.86 -1.75
C LEU A 86 11.22 -10.86 -2.92
N LEU A 87 11.67 -10.43 -4.09
CA LEU A 87 11.82 -11.28 -5.26
C LEU A 87 12.83 -12.40 -4.97
N ASP A 88 14.01 -12.04 -4.43
CA ASP A 88 15.06 -13.00 -4.08
C ASP A 88 14.55 -14.03 -3.07
N ALA A 89 13.82 -13.60 -2.04
CA ALA A 89 13.20 -14.51 -1.07
C ALA A 89 12.26 -15.52 -1.74
N VAL A 90 11.41 -15.07 -2.68
CA VAL A 90 10.51 -15.95 -3.43
C VAL A 90 11.28 -16.96 -4.28
N LEU A 91 12.40 -16.54 -4.90
CA LEU A 91 13.25 -17.45 -5.68
C LEU A 91 13.87 -18.52 -4.79
N ILE A 92 14.47 -18.14 -3.65
CA ILE A 92 15.05 -19.06 -2.67
C ILE A 92 13.99 -20.04 -2.14
N ASP A 93 12.79 -19.55 -1.80
CA ASP A 93 11.69 -20.38 -1.32
C ASP A 93 11.24 -21.41 -2.37
N ASN A 94 11.32 -21.07 -3.67
CA ASN A 94 10.99 -22.00 -4.73
C ASN A 94 12.10 -23.04 -4.94
N GLU A 95 13.36 -22.62 -4.91
CA GLU A 95 14.52 -23.51 -5.04
C GLU A 95 14.60 -24.52 -3.89
N SER A 96 14.31 -24.08 -2.66
CA SER A 96 14.31 -24.92 -1.46
C SER A 96 13.20 -25.97 -1.45
N LYS A 97 12.12 -25.80 -2.22
CA LYS A 97 11.05 -26.81 -2.33
C LYS A 97 11.38 -27.94 -3.28
N VAL A 98 12.33 -27.73 -4.18
CA VAL A 98 12.72 -28.71 -5.19
C VAL A 98 13.92 -29.55 -4.71
N THR A 99 14.68 -29.05 -3.73
CA THR A 99 15.88 -29.68 -3.16
C THR A 99 15.56 -30.40 -1.85
#